data_AF-A0AAW0BME4-F1
#
_entry.id   AF-A0AAW0BME4-F1
#
_cell.length_a   1.000
_cell.length_b   1.000
_cell.length_c   1.000
_cell.angle_alpha   90.00
_cell.angle_beta   90.00
_cell.angle_gamma   90.00
#
_symmetry.space_group_name_H-M   'P 1'
#
loop_
_entity.id
_entity.type
_entity.pdbx_description
1 polymer ?
#
loop_
_entity_poly.entity_id
_entity_poly.type
_entity_poly.pdbx_seq_one_letter_code
_entity_poly.pdbx_strand_id
1 'polypeptide(L)'
;MVHPYYQYEKAGMSTRPNQSTIPNSFSSATELEHLAKSRLLTGYLQYPIANYSQVIEPSTFTCTSTGTTKGGVWRATTSIQDTGDLEEIVFTVHGILEQCELPPIVRPLANASSAKYLQQRIVLTGLDTPTFNDALDGLARVEHNLRLNLRDYNPQFHVGSRGNQAKLHLSNRYFTSKRFADEMEPIAFPAEIDPKGILNSIQNESLVHTAENSVEYYERYYRNGEQLFRKVHPAHITKGDIVETQFTITLVEAAHHKDTLSEPHYITKLILRSITLLDRHFSEECRTAMSMAPRRNVLKRKVGHDEEQTQEARDRFKRMTIDSTNDVP
;
A
#
# COMPACT_ATOMS: atom_id res chain seq x y z
N MET A 1 -19.08 67.77 15.23
CA MET A 1 -17.63 68.08 15.32
C MET A 1 -16.91 66.75 15.18
N VAL A 2 -16.56 66.17 14.03
CA VAL A 2 -16.03 66.63 12.73
C VAL A 2 -14.76 67.49 12.86
N HIS A 3 -13.62 66.83 12.65
CA HIS A 3 -12.37 67.39 12.15
C HIS A 3 -11.48 66.24 11.61
N PRO A 4 -10.51 66.51 10.71
CA PRO A 4 -10.60 65.98 9.34
C PRO A 4 -9.29 65.34 8.82
N TYR A 5 -9.41 64.71 7.65
CA TYR A 5 -8.45 64.67 6.54
C TYR A 5 -6.93 64.58 6.80
N TYR A 6 -6.35 63.47 6.32
CA TYR A 6 -5.21 63.56 5.41
C TYR A 6 -5.44 62.61 4.22
N GLN A 7 -5.62 63.22 3.04
CA GLN A 7 -5.50 62.60 1.74
C GLN A 7 -4.03 62.65 1.31
N TYR A 8 -3.54 61.57 0.70
CA TYR A 8 -2.53 61.64 -0.34
C TYR A 8 -2.96 60.71 -1.49
N GLU A 9 -3.35 61.33 -2.60
CA GLU A 9 -3.47 60.68 -3.91
C GLU A 9 -2.17 60.83 -4.70
N LYS A 10 -1.81 59.76 -5.42
CA LYS A 10 -1.26 59.68 -6.80
C LYS A 10 -0.36 58.44 -6.88
N ALA A 11 -0.32 57.64 -7.93
CA ALA A 11 -1.14 57.45 -9.11
C ALA A 11 -0.55 56.20 -9.80
N GLY A 12 -1.41 55.36 -10.38
CA GLY A 12 -1.10 54.56 -11.57
C GLY A 12 -0.12 53.39 -11.44
N MET A 13 -0.65 52.17 -11.40
CA MET A 13 -0.14 51.11 -12.28
C MET A 13 -1.15 49.96 -12.44
N SER A 14 -1.67 49.88 -13.66
CA SER A 14 -2.05 48.66 -14.40
C SER A 14 -3.04 47.68 -13.74
N THR A 15 -4.28 47.80 -14.20
CA THR A 15 -5.27 46.73 -14.24
C THR A 15 -4.71 45.51 -14.98
N ARG A 16 -4.61 44.37 -14.28
CA ARG A 16 -4.61 43.05 -14.94
C ARG A 16 -5.99 42.43 -14.76
N PRO A 17 -6.71 42.15 -15.87
CA PRO A 17 -7.98 41.45 -15.81
C PRO A 17 -7.77 39.92 -15.77
N ASN A 18 -8.86 39.26 -15.41
CA ASN A 18 -9.14 37.82 -15.51
C ASN A 18 -8.57 36.92 -14.43
N GLN A 19 -9.38 36.88 -13.35
CA GLN A 19 -10.01 35.63 -12.91
C GLN A 19 -10.13 34.63 -14.06
N SER A 20 -9.20 33.68 -14.14
CA SER A 20 -9.46 32.40 -14.78
C SER A 20 -10.24 31.56 -13.77
N THR A 21 -11.54 31.49 -13.98
CA THR A 21 -12.42 30.46 -13.43
C THR A 21 -11.84 29.10 -13.84
N ILE A 22 -11.02 28.51 -12.97
CA ILE A 22 -10.66 27.09 -13.06
C ILE A 22 -11.96 26.34 -12.73
N PRO A 23 -12.47 25.46 -13.61
CA PRO A 23 -13.66 24.69 -13.31
C PRO A 23 -13.38 23.84 -12.07
N ASN A 24 -14.21 23.98 -11.03
CA ASN A 24 -14.24 23.23 -9.76
C ASN A 24 -13.14 22.16 -9.61
N SER A 25 -11.96 22.54 -9.13
CA SER A 25 -10.92 21.57 -8.78
C SER A 25 -11.37 20.84 -7.51
N PHE A 26 -12.06 19.71 -7.65
CA PHE A 26 -12.33 18.82 -6.54
C PHE A 26 -10.99 18.36 -5.95
N SER A 27 -10.83 18.49 -4.64
CA SER A 27 -9.63 17.94 -4.00
C SER A 27 -9.71 16.42 -4.00
N SER A 28 -8.57 15.75 -4.00
CA SER A 28 -8.50 14.28 -3.88
C SER A 28 -9.19 13.75 -2.63
N ALA A 29 -9.20 14.52 -1.53
CA ALA A 29 -9.96 14.18 -0.31
C ALA A 29 -11.48 14.24 -0.55
N THR A 30 -11.96 15.23 -1.30
CA THR A 30 -13.38 15.37 -1.64
C THR A 30 -13.86 14.23 -2.53
N GLU A 31 -13.07 13.87 -3.55
CA GLU A 31 -13.40 12.76 -4.44
C GLU A 31 -13.34 11.42 -3.70
N LEU A 32 -12.33 11.21 -2.85
CA LEU A 32 -12.25 10.02 -1.99
C LEU A 32 -13.51 9.88 -1.13
N GLU A 33 -13.93 10.94 -0.45
CA GLU A 33 -15.11 10.94 0.42
C GLU A 33 -16.41 10.67 -0.37
N HIS A 34 -16.56 11.28 -1.54
CA HIS A 34 -17.70 11.05 -2.43
C HIS A 34 -17.74 9.58 -2.89
N LEU A 35 -16.62 9.04 -3.34
CA LEU A 35 -16.50 7.65 -3.76
C LEU A 35 -16.80 6.71 -2.59
N ALA A 36 -16.16 6.88 -1.44
CA ALA A 36 -16.37 6.02 -0.27
C ALA A 36 -17.86 5.96 0.12
N LYS A 37 -18.53 7.11 0.23
CA LYS A 37 -19.98 7.18 0.51
C LYS A 37 -20.84 6.48 -0.53
N SER A 38 -20.57 6.71 -1.82
CA SER A 38 -21.30 6.05 -2.90
C SER A 38 -21.17 4.52 -2.81
N ARG A 39 -19.99 4.02 -2.45
CA ARG A 39 -19.69 2.59 -2.35
C ARG A 39 -20.36 1.94 -1.15
N LEU A 40 -20.41 2.63 -0.01
CA LEU A 40 -21.14 2.16 1.17
C LEU A 40 -22.65 1.94 0.89
N LEU A 41 -23.23 2.72 -0.03
CA LEU A 41 -24.66 2.61 -0.39
C LEU A 41 -24.96 1.49 -1.38
N THR A 42 -23.98 1.03 -2.16
CA THR A 42 -24.22 0.07 -3.26
C THR A 42 -24.51 -1.37 -2.81
N GLY A 43 -24.48 -1.67 -1.51
CA GLY A 43 -24.97 -2.94 -0.92
C GLY A 43 -24.17 -4.21 -1.23
N TYR A 44 -23.31 -4.21 -2.26
CA TYR A 44 -22.46 -5.36 -2.60
C TYR A 44 -21.28 -5.54 -1.62
N LEU A 45 -20.94 -4.50 -0.83
CA LEU A 45 -19.98 -4.62 0.27
C LEU A 45 -20.68 -5.15 1.51
N GLN A 46 -20.41 -6.40 1.84
CA GLN A 46 -20.98 -7.04 3.01
C GLN A 46 -20.40 -6.49 4.33
N TYR A 47 -19.10 -6.17 4.34
CA TYR A 47 -18.38 -5.75 5.55
C TYR A 47 -17.50 -4.50 5.36
N PRO A 48 -18.07 -3.32 5.06
CA PRO A 48 -17.29 -2.09 5.08
C PRO A 48 -16.79 -1.80 6.49
N ILE A 49 -15.48 -1.63 6.68
CA ILE A 49 -14.91 -1.48 8.02
C ILE A 49 -15.40 -0.19 8.71
N ALA A 50 -15.74 0.84 7.94
CA ALA A 50 -16.32 2.08 8.44
C ALA A 50 -17.65 1.88 9.18
N ASN A 51 -18.44 0.86 8.82
CA ASN A 51 -19.72 0.58 9.48
C ASN A 51 -19.53 0.10 10.93
N TYR A 52 -18.32 -0.31 11.29
CA TYR A 52 -17.97 -0.75 12.63
C TYR A 52 -17.46 0.38 13.52
N SER A 53 -17.44 1.64 13.04
CA SER A 53 -17.02 2.81 13.85
C SER A 53 -17.95 3.10 15.03
N GLN A 54 -19.18 2.58 14.96
CA GLN A 54 -20.20 2.64 16.00
C GLN A 54 -20.19 1.38 16.87
N VAL A 55 -21.17 1.23 17.77
CA VAL A 55 -21.26 0.08 18.67
C VAL A 55 -21.40 -1.20 17.85
N ILE A 56 -20.42 -2.11 17.97
CA ILE A 56 -20.47 -3.43 17.37
C ILE A 56 -21.34 -4.31 18.27
N GLU A 57 -22.42 -4.87 17.72
CA GLU A 57 -23.16 -5.89 18.45
C GLU A 57 -22.27 -7.13 18.68
N PRO A 58 -22.21 -7.70 19.90
CA PRO A 58 -21.33 -8.82 20.23
C PRO A 58 -21.50 -10.05 19.34
N SER A 59 -22.63 -10.18 18.64
CA SER A 59 -23.00 -11.27 17.74
C SER A 59 -22.56 -11.09 16.27
N THR A 60 -21.87 -9.99 15.93
CA THR A 60 -21.62 -9.67 14.50
C THR A 60 -20.62 -10.62 13.85
N PHE A 61 -19.64 -11.13 14.60
CA PHE A 61 -18.65 -12.10 14.13
C PHE A 61 -17.90 -12.76 15.29
N THR A 62 -17.28 -13.91 15.02
CA THR A 62 -16.51 -14.71 15.98
C THR A 62 -15.03 -14.77 15.62
N CYS A 63 -14.20 -15.09 16.60
CA CYS A 63 -12.76 -15.28 16.42
C CYS A 63 -12.45 -16.78 16.44
N THR A 64 -12.14 -17.37 15.29
CA THR A 64 -11.92 -18.82 15.17
C THR A 64 -10.44 -19.14 15.01
N SER A 65 -9.94 -20.10 15.79
CA SER A 65 -8.59 -20.63 15.62
C SER A 65 -8.53 -21.49 14.37
N THR A 66 -7.53 -21.24 13.53
CA THR A 66 -7.36 -21.82 12.19
C THR A 66 -5.94 -22.37 12.00
N GLY A 67 -5.28 -22.78 13.08
CA GLY A 67 -3.91 -23.31 13.07
C GLY A 67 -3.82 -24.79 13.43
N THR A 68 -2.85 -25.47 12.83
CA THR A 68 -2.40 -26.79 13.27
C THR A 68 -1.59 -26.68 14.57
N THR A 69 -1.35 -27.82 15.22
CA THR A 69 -0.85 -28.03 16.60
C THR A 69 0.31 -27.16 17.15
N LYS A 70 0.93 -26.25 16.39
CA LYS A 70 2.05 -25.39 16.82
C LYS A 70 1.87 -23.93 16.40
N GLY A 71 1.27 -23.15 17.31
CA GLY A 71 1.12 -21.69 17.23
C GLY A 71 -0.28 -21.30 16.76
N GLY A 72 -0.98 -20.51 17.58
CA GLY A 72 -2.34 -20.15 17.24
C GLY A 72 -2.41 -19.00 16.23
N VAL A 73 -3.26 -19.20 15.23
CA VAL A 73 -3.68 -18.18 14.27
C VAL A 73 -5.18 -18.08 14.40
N TRP A 74 -5.69 -16.89 14.68
CA TRP A 74 -7.12 -16.65 14.80
C TRP A 74 -7.58 -15.67 13.74
N ARG A 75 -8.75 -15.94 13.18
CA ARG A 75 -9.33 -15.16 12.09
C ARG A 75 -10.73 -14.69 12.48
N ALA A 76 -11.09 -13.51 12.01
CA ALA A 76 -12.48 -13.05 12.07
C ALA A 76 -13.34 -13.90 11.13
N THR A 77 -14.32 -14.61 11.67
CA THR A 77 -15.21 -15.50 10.93
C THR A 77 -16.67 -15.18 11.21
N THR A 78 -17.53 -15.50 10.26
CA THR A 78 -18.97 -15.50 10.43
C THR A 78 -19.53 -16.88 10.08
N SER A 79 -20.76 -17.15 10.52
CA SER A 79 -21.47 -18.39 10.18
C SER A 79 -22.30 -18.17 8.93
N ILE A 80 -22.18 -19.07 7.95
CA ILE A 80 -23.01 -19.08 6.75
C ILE A 80 -24.42 -19.53 7.15
N GLN A 81 -25.43 -18.69 6.90
CA GLN A 81 -26.81 -18.90 7.39
C GLN A 81 -27.41 -20.25 6.96
N ASP A 82 -27.04 -20.75 5.79
CA ASP A 82 -27.65 -21.95 5.20
C ASP A 82 -26.94 -23.26 5.58
N THR A 83 -25.62 -23.24 5.76
CA THR A 83 -24.83 -24.46 6.03
C THR A 83 -24.32 -24.57 7.46
N GLY A 84 -24.24 -23.44 8.17
CA GLY A 84 -23.58 -23.36 9.47
C GLY A 84 -22.05 -23.41 9.39
N ASP A 85 -21.48 -23.53 8.20
CA ASP A 85 -20.03 -23.47 7.99
C ASP A 85 -19.50 -22.08 8.35
N LEU A 86 -18.20 -22.01 8.66
CA LEU A 86 -17.53 -20.75 8.96
C LEU A 86 -16.88 -20.17 7.71
N GLU A 87 -17.12 -18.87 7.48
CA GLU A 87 -16.48 -18.10 6.42
C GLU A 87 -15.60 -16.99 7.02
N GLU A 88 -14.42 -16.75 6.43
CA GLU A 88 -13.56 -15.63 6.84
C GLU A 88 -14.15 -14.30 6.39
N ILE A 89 -14.18 -13.32 7.29
CA ILE A 89 -14.73 -12.00 7.00
C ILE A 89 -13.73 -11.17 6.21
N VAL A 90 -14.18 -10.73 5.04
CA VAL A 90 -13.42 -9.83 4.16
C VAL A 90 -13.93 -8.40 4.34
N PHE A 91 -13.15 -7.60 5.06
CA PHE A 91 -13.42 -6.20 5.30
C PHE A 91 -13.06 -5.34 4.09
N THR A 92 -13.75 -4.21 3.92
CA THR A 92 -13.46 -3.25 2.84
C THR A 92 -13.16 -1.85 3.38
N VAL A 93 -12.18 -1.18 2.78
CA VAL A 93 -11.83 0.23 3.05
C VAL A 93 -11.42 0.95 1.77
N HIS A 94 -11.80 2.23 1.67
CA HIS A 94 -11.44 3.14 0.59
C HIS A 94 -10.32 4.06 1.02
N GLY A 95 -9.35 4.36 0.16
CA GLY A 95 -8.28 5.29 0.49
C GLY A 95 -7.42 5.67 -0.70
N ILE A 96 -6.51 6.61 -0.49
CA ILE A 96 -5.49 6.99 -1.49
C ILE A 96 -4.22 6.21 -1.22
N LEU A 97 -3.63 5.62 -2.25
CA LEU A 97 -2.34 4.93 -2.14
C LEU A 97 -1.19 5.91 -1.91
N GLU A 98 -0.64 5.91 -0.69
CA GLU A 98 0.55 6.70 -0.36
C GLU A 98 1.84 5.95 -0.70
N GLN A 99 1.87 4.64 -0.46
CA GLN A 99 2.99 3.76 -0.77
C GLN A 99 2.46 2.43 -1.27
N CYS A 100 3.16 1.84 -2.24
CA CYS A 100 2.80 0.56 -2.83
C CYS A 100 4.06 -0.21 -3.22
N GLU A 101 4.16 -1.45 -2.75
CA GLU A 101 5.15 -2.45 -3.12
C GLU A 101 4.36 -3.61 -3.76
N LEU A 102 3.99 -3.42 -5.02
CA LEU A 102 3.16 -4.36 -5.78
C LEU A 102 4.00 -5.05 -6.88
N PRO A 103 3.55 -6.22 -7.37
CA PRO A 103 4.15 -6.88 -8.52
C PRO A 103 4.09 -5.99 -9.78
N PRO A 104 4.85 -6.28 -10.84
CA PRO A 104 5.58 -7.53 -11.09
C PRO A 104 6.94 -7.58 -10.40
N ILE A 105 7.33 -8.77 -9.94
CA ILE A 105 8.69 -9.02 -9.44
C ILE A 105 9.62 -9.28 -10.63
N VAL A 106 10.40 -8.26 -10.99
CA VAL A 106 11.29 -8.31 -12.17
C VAL A 106 12.78 -8.29 -11.81
N ARG A 107 13.10 -8.11 -10.52
CA ARG A 107 14.46 -8.04 -9.99
C ARG A 107 14.74 -9.26 -9.13
N PRO A 108 15.88 -9.95 -9.34
CA PRO A 108 16.30 -11.04 -8.47
C PRO A 108 16.41 -10.55 -7.02
N LEU A 109 16.13 -11.45 -6.08
CA LEU A 109 16.38 -11.19 -4.67
C LEU A 109 17.88 -11.17 -4.41
N ALA A 110 18.31 -10.23 -3.57
CA ALA A 110 19.68 -10.22 -3.08
C ALA A 110 20.00 -11.49 -2.25
N ASN A 111 19.00 -12.06 -1.57
CA ASN A 111 19.17 -13.25 -0.75
C ASN A 111 17.90 -14.12 -0.78
N ALA A 112 18.03 -15.41 -1.14
CA ALA A 112 16.90 -16.34 -1.13
C ALA A 112 16.32 -16.55 0.28
N SER A 113 17.13 -16.45 1.34
CA SER A 113 16.66 -16.61 2.72
C SER A 113 15.71 -15.50 3.19
N SER A 114 15.69 -14.34 2.52
CA SER A 114 14.72 -13.28 2.80
C SER A 114 13.36 -13.50 2.13
N ALA A 115 13.22 -14.53 1.29
CA ALA A 115 11.99 -14.79 0.54
C ALA A 115 10.76 -14.98 1.45
N LYS A 116 10.96 -15.56 2.64
CA LYS A 116 9.91 -15.73 3.66
C LYS A 116 9.32 -14.42 4.20
N TYR A 117 9.99 -13.29 3.95
CA TYR A 117 9.54 -11.95 4.34
C TYR A 117 8.99 -11.14 3.17
N LEU A 118 9.01 -11.69 1.96
CA LEU A 118 8.47 -10.98 0.80
C LEU A 118 6.96 -10.89 0.89
N GLN A 119 6.47 -9.69 0.62
CA GLN A 119 5.07 -9.36 0.69
C GLN A 119 4.72 -8.30 -0.34
N GLN A 120 3.46 -8.33 -0.73
CA GLN A 120 2.76 -7.26 -1.42
C GLN A 120 2.26 -6.32 -0.32
N ARG A 121 2.60 -5.04 -0.39
CA ARG A 121 2.24 -4.09 0.66
C ARG A 121 1.71 -2.80 0.08
N ILE A 122 0.69 -2.26 0.72
CA ILE A 122 0.18 -0.92 0.46
C ILE A 122 0.03 -0.14 1.75
N VAL A 123 0.08 1.19 1.61
CA VAL A 123 -0.20 2.13 2.68
C VAL A 123 -1.25 3.11 2.18
N LEU A 124 -2.39 3.12 2.84
CA LEU A 124 -3.50 4.03 2.52
C LEU A 124 -3.48 5.24 3.44
N THR A 125 -3.86 6.38 2.88
CA THR A 125 -4.23 7.58 3.63
C THR A 125 -5.63 8.02 3.25
N GLY A 126 -6.38 8.54 4.23
CA GLY A 126 -7.68 9.15 4.00
C GLY A 126 -7.64 10.65 3.77
N LEU A 127 -6.49 11.31 3.93
CA LEU A 127 -6.41 12.78 3.98
C LEU A 127 -7.43 13.38 4.96
N ASP A 128 -7.60 12.73 6.11
CA ASP A 128 -8.51 13.11 7.19
C ASP A 128 -10.01 13.14 6.79
N THR A 129 -10.41 12.41 5.75
CA THR A 129 -11.83 12.29 5.38
C THR A 129 -12.64 11.56 6.47
N PRO A 130 -13.90 11.97 6.71
CA PRO A 130 -14.75 11.34 7.72
C PRO A 130 -14.87 9.82 7.55
N THR A 131 -15.15 9.35 6.33
CA THR A 131 -15.38 7.92 6.08
C THR A 131 -14.12 7.08 6.33
N PHE A 132 -12.93 7.63 6.07
CA PHE A 132 -11.69 6.94 6.38
C PHE A 132 -11.39 6.93 7.88
N ASN A 133 -11.68 8.01 8.60
CA ASN A 133 -11.54 8.04 10.05
C ASN A 133 -12.50 7.04 10.72
N ASP A 134 -13.74 6.96 10.24
CA ASP A 134 -14.69 5.91 10.64
C ASP A 134 -14.12 4.51 10.38
N ALA A 135 -13.44 4.29 9.25
CA ALA A 135 -12.79 3.03 8.95
C ALA A 135 -11.68 2.67 9.96
N LEU A 136 -10.90 3.66 10.41
CA LEU A 136 -9.86 3.45 11.43
C LEU A 136 -10.45 3.17 12.81
N ASP A 137 -11.50 3.88 13.19
CA ASP A 137 -12.22 3.64 14.45
C ASP A 137 -12.90 2.27 14.44
N GLY A 138 -13.50 1.90 13.30
CA GLY A 138 -14.11 0.59 13.11
C GLY A 138 -13.08 -0.54 13.18
N LEU A 139 -11.91 -0.36 12.59
CA LEU A 139 -10.81 -1.31 12.72
C LEU A 139 -10.39 -1.51 14.18
N ALA A 140 -10.21 -0.42 14.94
CA ALA A 140 -9.81 -0.49 16.34
C ALA A 140 -10.86 -1.25 17.19
N ARG A 141 -12.15 -1.03 16.92
CA ARG A 141 -13.24 -1.72 17.61
C ARG A 141 -13.33 -3.20 17.24
N VAL A 142 -13.17 -3.53 15.95
CA VAL A 142 -13.15 -4.93 15.49
C VAL A 142 -11.99 -5.67 16.14
N GLU A 143 -10.78 -5.10 16.12
CA GLU A 143 -9.62 -5.68 16.79
C GLU A 143 -9.87 -5.89 18.29
N HIS A 144 -10.41 -4.87 18.97
CA HIS A 144 -10.75 -4.97 20.39
C HIS A 144 -11.71 -6.13 20.67
N ASN A 145 -12.77 -6.27 19.87
CA ASN A 145 -13.71 -7.37 19.99
C ASN A 145 -13.05 -8.74 19.75
N LEU A 146 -12.18 -8.87 18.74
CA LEU A 146 -11.46 -10.11 18.48
C LEU A 146 -10.54 -10.50 19.64
N ARG A 147 -9.87 -9.54 20.28
CA ARG A 147 -9.01 -9.78 21.44
C ARG A 147 -9.80 -10.18 22.69
N LEU A 148 -10.97 -9.57 22.93
CA LEU A 148 -11.87 -9.97 24.01
C LEU A 148 -12.31 -11.44 23.87
N ASN A 149 -12.57 -11.92 22.66
CA ASN A 149 -12.90 -13.32 22.39
C ASN A 149 -11.75 -14.29 22.77
N LEU A 150 -10.50 -13.81 22.76
CA LEU A 150 -9.31 -14.60 23.14
C LEU A 150 -8.97 -14.51 24.63
N ARG A 151 -9.71 -13.71 25.41
CA ARG A 151 -9.37 -13.35 26.79
C ARG A 151 -7.97 -12.72 26.93
N ASP A 152 -7.40 -12.21 25.84
CA ASP A 152 -6.16 -11.43 25.82
C ASP A 152 -6.52 -9.94 25.87
N TYR A 153 -6.13 -9.26 26.94
CA TYR A 153 -6.25 -7.81 27.04
C TYR A 153 -4.86 -7.18 26.93
N ASN A 154 -4.47 -6.81 25.71
CA ASN A 154 -3.31 -5.98 25.48
C ASN A 154 -3.67 -4.73 24.64
N PRO A 155 -3.54 -3.51 25.19
CA PRO A 155 -3.89 -2.27 24.50
C PRO A 155 -2.85 -1.79 23.48
N GLN A 156 -1.77 -2.53 23.22
CA GLN A 156 -0.74 -2.12 22.25
C GLN A 156 -1.21 -2.34 20.81
N PHE A 157 -1.80 -1.27 20.27
CA PHE A 157 -2.27 -1.13 18.89
C PHE A 157 -1.15 -0.66 17.96
N HIS A 158 -1.07 -1.23 16.76
CA HIS A 158 -0.13 -0.79 15.71
C HIS A 158 -0.85 -0.10 14.54
N VAL A 159 -1.56 1.00 14.79
CA VAL A 159 -1.72 2.03 13.75
C VAL A 159 -0.41 2.80 13.66
N GLY A 160 0.26 2.64 12.53
CA GLY A 160 1.45 3.39 12.23
C GLY A 160 1.09 4.86 12.02
N SER A 161 1.45 5.72 12.96
CA SER A 161 1.50 7.16 12.72
C SER A 161 2.89 7.55 12.22
N ARG A 162 2.96 8.23 11.09
CA ARG A 162 4.18 8.96 10.67
C ARG A 162 3.76 10.38 10.31
N GLY A 163 3.77 11.26 11.32
CA GLY A 163 3.26 12.65 11.25
C GLY A 163 1.94 12.81 12.03
N ASN A 164 1.12 13.80 11.64
CA ASN A 164 -0.22 14.02 12.20
C ASN A 164 -1.35 13.28 11.44
N GLN A 165 -1.04 12.52 10.38
CA GLN A 165 -2.04 11.87 9.53
C GLN A 165 -2.06 10.37 9.76
N ALA A 166 -3.25 9.83 10.02
CA ALA A 166 -3.46 8.41 10.24
C ALA A 166 -3.38 7.61 8.92
N LYS A 167 -2.77 6.42 8.99
CA LYS A 167 -2.45 5.59 7.84
C LYS A 167 -2.80 4.14 8.11
N LEU A 168 -3.23 3.45 7.07
CA LEU A 168 -3.57 2.04 7.14
C LEU A 168 -2.56 1.20 6.35
N HIS A 169 -1.91 0.26 7.01
CA HIS A 169 -0.94 -0.64 6.41
C HIS A 169 -1.58 -2.00 6.14
N LEU A 170 -1.63 -2.39 4.85
CA LEU A 170 -2.17 -3.68 4.43
C LEU A 170 -1.08 -4.45 3.70
N SER A 171 -0.97 -5.75 3.95
CA SER A 171 0.04 -6.58 3.26
C SER A 171 -0.35 -8.04 3.17
N ASN A 172 0.12 -8.74 2.14
CA ASN A 172 0.02 -10.19 2.06
C ASN A 172 1.36 -10.77 1.61
N ARG A 173 1.78 -11.87 2.24
CA ARG A 173 3.05 -12.53 1.91
C ARG A 173 2.89 -13.32 0.63
N TYR A 174 3.94 -13.35 -0.18
CA TYR A 174 3.97 -14.22 -1.37
C TYR A 174 4.09 -15.70 -1.00
N PHE A 175 4.64 -16.00 0.18
CA PHE A 175 4.90 -17.37 0.60
C PHE A 175 4.40 -17.63 2.02
N THR A 176 3.90 -18.85 2.20
CA THR A 176 3.65 -19.48 3.50
C THR A 176 4.70 -20.56 3.74
N SER A 177 5.13 -20.74 4.98
CA SER A 177 6.05 -21.84 5.28
C SER A 177 5.30 -23.16 5.18
N LYS A 178 5.88 -24.18 4.53
CA LYS A 178 5.24 -25.49 4.33
C LYS A 178 4.75 -26.12 5.64
N ARG A 179 5.47 -25.89 6.75
CA ARG A 179 5.07 -26.33 8.10
C ARG A 179 3.76 -25.75 8.63
N PHE A 180 3.27 -24.67 8.03
CA PHE A 180 2.03 -23.98 8.37
C PHE A 180 1.02 -24.00 7.22
N ALA A 181 1.39 -24.58 6.09
CA ALA A 181 0.55 -24.69 4.91
C ALA A 181 -0.20 -26.04 4.90
N ASP A 182 -0.39 -26.68 6.07
CA ASP A 182 -0.95 -28.02 6.19
C ASP A 182 -2.22 -28.15 5.32
N GLU A 183 -2.19 -29.12 4.40
CA GLU A 183 -3.26 -29.44 3.44
C GLU A 183 -3.59 -28.37 2.38
N MET A 184 -2.93 -27.21 2.38
CA MET A 184 -3.10 -26.22 1.32
C MET A 184 -2.39 -26.64 0.04
N GLU A 185 -3.12 -26.62 -1.08
CA GLU A 185 -2.56 -26.89 -2.39
C GLU A 185 -1.65 -25.75 -2.85
N PRO A 186 -0.38 -26.03 -3.20
CA PRO A 186 0.49 -25.04 -3.81
C PRO A 186 -0.04 -24.62 -5.19
N ILE A 187 -0.08 -23.31 -5.44
CA ILE A 187 -0.45 -22.75 -6.74
C ILE A 187 0.74 -22.03 -7.37
N ALA A 188 0.81 -22.00 -8.69
CA ALA A 188 1.84 -21.29 -9.43
C ALA A 188 1.61 -19.77 -9.36
N PHE A 189 2.69 -18.99 -9.40
CA PHE A 189 2.57 -17.54 -9.56
C PHE A 189 2.04 -17.19 -10.96
N PRO A 190 1.04 -16.31 -11.07
CA PRO A 190 0.62 -15.77 -12.36
C PRO A 190 1.74 -14.99 -13.04
N ALA A 191 1.73 -14.94 -14.38
CA ALA A 191 2.74 -14.25 -15.17
C ALA A 191 2.75 -12.73 -14.92
N GLU A 192 1.62 -12.15 -14.52
CA GLU A 192 1.51 -10.74 -14.13
C GLU A 192 2.24 -10.43 -12.82
N ILE A 193 2.46 -11.45 -11.99
CA ILE A 193 3.13 -11.35 -10.69
C ILE A 193 4.62 -11.67 -10.82
N ASP A 194 4.94 -12.77 -11.50
CA ASP A 194 6.30 -13.28 -11.65
C ASP A 194 6.68 -13.54 -13.12
N PRO A 195 6.76 -12.49 -13.96
CA PRO A 195 6.99 -12.63 -15.41
C PRO A 195 8.34 -13.25 -15.76
N LYS A 196 9.29 -13.29 -14.81
CA LYS A 196 10.63 -13.84 -14.99
C LYS A 196 10.86 -15.15 -14.25
N GLY A 197 9.83 -15.73 -13.61
CA GLY A 197 9.97 -16.95 -12.82
C GLY A 197 10.89 -16.82 -11.60
N ILE A 198 11.11 -15.60 -11.11
CA ILE A 198 11.97 -15.33 -9.96
C ILE A 198 11.34 -15.92 -8.71
N LEU A 199 10.10 -15.57 -8.40
CA LEU A 199 9.38 -16.11 -7.24
C LEU A 199 9.22 -17.63 -7.35
N ASN A 200 8.91 -18.13 -8.54
CA ASN A 200 8.79 -19.55 -8.80
C ASN A 200 10.12 -20.30 -8.59
N SER A 201 11.25 -19.71 -8.99
CA SER A 201 12.58 -20.31 -8.77
C SER A 201 12.98 -20.43 -7.29
N ILE A 202 12.30 -19.70 -6.40
CA ILE A 202 12.58 -19.69 -4.97
C ILE A 202 11.67 -20.64 -4.20
N GLN A 203 10.52 -21.02 -4.77
CA GLN A 203 9.67 -22.07 -4.20
C GLN A 203 10.54 -23.31 -3.96
N ASN A 204 10.53 -23.78 -2.73
CA ASN A 204 11.36 -24.89 -2.29
C ASN A 204 10.61 -25.70 -1.22
N GLU A 205 11.25 -26.72 -0.67
CA GLU A 205 10.62 -27.61 0.31
C GLU A 205 10.10 -26.90 1.57
N SER A 206 10.55 -25.67 1.87
CA SER A 206 10.16 -24.92 3.06
C SER A 206 9.17 -23.78 2.83
N LEU A 207 8.98 -23.31 1.58
CA LEU A 207 8.15 -22.15 1.22
C LEU A 207 7.24 -22.49 0.03
N VAL A 208 5.94 -22.29 0.22
CA VAL A 208 4.90 -22.55 -0.79
C VAL A 208 4.05 -21.30 -1.01
N HIS A 209 3.57 -21.11 -2.23
CA HIS A 209 2.55 -20.12 -2.56
C HIS A 209 1.20 -20.82 -2.62
N THR A 210 0.20 -20.33 -1.91
CA THR A 210 -1.14 -20.93 -1.88
C THR A 210 -2.19 -19.86 -2.22
N ALA A 211 -3.46 -20.26 -2.35
CA ALA A 211 -4.56 -19.33 -2.58
C ALA A 211 -4.61 -18.20 -1.52
N GLU A 212 -4.23 -18.49 -0.27
CA GLU A 212 -4.12 -17.50 0.82
C GLU A 212 -3.13 -16.37 0.53
N ASN A 213 -2.08 -16.65 -0.25
CA ASN A 213 -1.03 -15.70 -0.58
C ASN A 213 -1.37 -14.83 -1.81
N SER A 214 -2.49 -15.10 -2.48
CA SER A 214 -2.92 -14.37 -3.67
C SER A 214 -3.57 -13.04 -3.31
N VAL A 215 -3.31 -12.03 -4.13
CA VAL A 215 -3.99 -10.73 -4.08
C VAL A 215 -4.61 -10.49 -5.45
N GLU A 216 -5.88 -10.14 -5.45
CA GLU A 216 -6.62 -9.85 -6.68
C GLU A 216 -6.58 -8.37 -7.04
N TYR A 217 -6.51 -8.07 -8.34
CA TYR A 217 -6.34 -6.71 -8.85
C TYR A 217 -7.43 -6.39 -9.86
N TYR A 218 -8.22 -5.36 -9.56
CA TYR A 218 -9.34 -4.94 -10.39
C TYR A 218 -9.27 -3.46 -10.75
N GLU A 219 -9.99 -3.12 -11.80
CA GLU A 219 -10.32 -1.73 -12.14
C GLU A 219 -11.83 -1.62 -12.32
N ARG A 220 -12.39 -0.59 -11.69
CA ARG A 220 -13.78 -0.19 -11.89
C ARG A 220 -13.91 0.58 -13.20
N TYR A 221 -14.92 0.26 -13.98
CA TYR A 221 -15.32 1.03 -15.15
C TYR A 221 -16.84 1.06 -15.28
N TYR A 222 -17.34 1.99 -16.09
CA TYR A 222 -18.77 2.11 -16.36
C TYR A 222 -19.08 1.74 -17.80
N ARG A 223 -20.14 0.96 -18.00
CA ARG A 223 -20.67 0.65 -19.33
C ARG A 223 -22.18 0.80 -19.26
N ASN A 224 -22.74 1.67 -20.11
CA ASN A 224 -24.19 1.95 -20.15
C ASN A 224 -24.78 2.39 -18.79
N GLY A 225 -24.00 3.10 -17.96
CA GLY A 225 -24.42 3.50 -16.61
C GLY A 225 -24.30 2.41 -15.55
N GLU A 226 -24.01 1.18 -15.94
CA GLU A 226 -23.74 0.08 -15.01
C GLU A 226 -22.27 0.06 -14.60
N GLN A 227 -22.04 -0.20 -13.32
CA GLN A 227 -20.71 -0.34 -12.78
C GLN A 227 -20.21 -1.78 -12.97
N LEU A 228 -19.03 -1.92 -13.57
CA LEU A 228 -18.40 -3.21 -13.85
C LEU A 228 -16.96 -3.22 -13.33
N PHE A 229 -16.41 -4.43 -13.23
CA PHE A 229 -15.03 -4.67 -12.81
C PHE A 229 -14.32 -5.56 -13.81
N ARG A 230 -13.03 -5.30 -14.03
CA ARG A 230 -12.16 -6.14 -14.84
C ARG A 230 -10.86 -6.39 -14.10
N LYS A 231 -10.26 -7.57 -14.27
CA LYS A 231 -8.91 -7.84 -13.78
C LYS A 231 -7.91 -6.92 -14.49
N VAL A 232 -6.94 -6.41 -13.75
CA VAL A 232 -5.88 -5.55 -14.28
C VAL A 232 -4.51 -6.00 -13.78
N HIS A 233 -3.48 -5.64 -14.55
CA HIS A 233 -2.11 -5.89 -14.14
C HIS A 233 -1.78 -5.03 -12.89
N PRO A 234 -1.13 -5.58 -11.85
CA PRO A 234 -0.81 -4.82 -10.63
C PRO A 234 0.00 -3.54 -10.89
N ALA A 235 0.89 -3.56 -11.89
CA ALA A 235 1.63 -2.39 -12.36
C ALA A 235 0.77 -1.19 -12.80
N HIS A 236 -0.52 -1.38 -13.09
CA HIS A 236 -1.44 -0.28 -13.42
C HIS A 236 -1.87 0.52 -12.19
N ILE A 237 -1.65 -0.01 -11.00
CA ILE A 237 -2.01 0.61 -9.72
C ILE A 237 -0.77 1.27 -9.15
N THR A 238 -0.88 2.56 -8.86
CA THR A 238 0.25 3.43 -8.56
C THR A 238 -0.04 4.33 -7.37
N LYS A 239 1.03 4.91 -6.81
CA LYS A 239 0.92 5.94 -5.79
C LYS A 239 0.06 7.11 -6.28
N GLY A 240 -0.87 7.55 -5.44
CA GLY A 240 -1.81 8.64 -5.70
C GLY A 240 -3.17 8.20 -6.22
N ASP A 241 -3.32 6.92 -6.59
CA ASP A 241 -4.62 6.38 -7.02
C ASP A 241 -5.58 6.26 -5.84
N ILE A 242 -6.88 6.53 -6.10
CA ILE A 242 -7.96 6.24 -5.17
C ILE A 242 -8.39 4.79 -5.40
N VAL A 243 -8.33 4.00 -4.33
CA VAL A 243 -8.58 2.56 -4.38
C VAL A 243 -9.61 2.13 -3.35
N GLU A 244 -10.31 1.06 -3.68
CA GLU A 244 -11.03 0.21 -2.74
C GLU A 244 -10.17 -1.01 -2.46
N THR A 245 -10.01 -1.36 -1.19
CA THR A 245 -9.17 -2.50 -0.80
C THR A 245 -9.95 -3.43 0.08
N GLN A 246 -9.78 -4.72 -0.16
CA GLN A 246 -10.34 -5.77 0.68
C GLN A 246 -9.23 -6.45 1.46
N PHE A 247 -9.48 -6.71 2.73
CA PHE A 247 -8.53 -7.33 3.63
C PHE A 247 -9.21 -8.18 4.70
N THR A 248 -8.50 -9.15 5.24
CA THR A 248 -8.95 -9.91 6.41
C THR A 248 -8.13 -9.54 7.63
N ILE A 249 -8.68 -9.77 8.82
CA ILE A 249 -8.00 -9.48 10.09
C ILE A 249 -7.61 -10.81 10.73
N THR A 250 -6.33 -10.95 11.00
CA THR A 250 -5.75 -12.16 11.61
C THR A 250 -4.97 -11.79 12.86
N LEU A 251 -5.26 -12.48 13.96
CA LEU A 251 -4.46 -12.44 15.18
C LEU A 251 -3.46 -13.60 15.16
N VAL A 252 -2.19 -13.30 15.37
CA VAL A 252 -1.11 -14.29 15.39
C VAL A 252 -0.43 -14.25 16.74
N GLU A 253 -0.30 -15.41 17.37
CA GLU A 253 0.47 -15.56 18.60
C GLU A 253 1.94 -15.17 18.36
N ALA A 254 2.44 -14.20 19.13
CA ALA A 254 3.84 -13.83 19.12
C ALA A 254 4.65 -14.89 19.87
N ALA A 255 5.83 -15.22 19.34
CA ALA A 255 6.72 -16.17 20.00
C ALA A 255 7.13 -15.65 21.40
N HIS A 256 6.97 -16.49 22.43
CA HIS A 256 7.45 -16.20 23.77
C HIS A 256 8.96 -15.91 23.77
N HIS A 257 9.36 -14.83 24.45
CA HIS A 257 10.74 -14.69 24.87
C HIS A 257 10.99 -15.69 26.01
N LYS A 258 12.01 -16.54 25.89
CA LYS A 258 12.27 -17.70 26.79
C LYS A 258 12.39 -17.35 28.29
N ASP A 259 12.55 -16.08 28.65
CA ASP A 259 12.84 -15.62 30.01
C ASP A 259 11.65 -14.94 30.72
N THR A 260 10.43 -14.99 30.17
CA THR A 260 9.28 -14.36 30.84
C THR A 260 8.09 -15.29 30.87
N LEU A 261 7.60 -15.58 32.09
CA LEU A 261 6.28 -16.19 32.38
C LEU A 261 5.12 -15.25 31.98
N SER A 262 5.29 -14.47 30.91
CA SER A 262 4.29 -13.53 30.42
C SER A 262 3.22 -14.27 29.63
N GLU A 263 1.98 -13.85 29.80
CA GLU A 263 0.82 -14.27 29.02
C GLU A 263 1.10 -14.22 27.50
N PRO A 264 0.46 -15.09 26.70
CA PRO A 264 0.62 -15.08 25.24
C PRO A 264 0.23 -13.71 24.68
N HIS A 265 1.12 -13.11 23.89
CA HIS A 265 0.86 -11.83 23.25
C HIS A 265 0.44 -12.05 21.79
N TYR A 266 -0.59 -11.33 21.34
CA TYR A 266 -1.14 -11.50 19.99
C TYR A 266 -0.87 -10.26 19.14
N ILE A 267 -0.40 -10.47 17.92
CA ILE A 267 -0.14 -9.42 16.94
C ILE A 267 -1.24 -9.46 15.88
N THR A 268 -1.90 -8.33 15.69
CA THR A 268 -2.90 -8.14 14.63
C THR A 268 -2.22 -7.91 13.29
N LYS A 269 -2.69 -8.61 12.27
CA LYS A 269 -2.26 -8.46 10.89
C LYS A 269 -3.46 -8.21 10.00
N LEU A 270 -3.30 -7.25 9.10
CA LEU A 270 -4.28 -6.92 8.07
C LEU A 270 -3.80 -7.53 6.76
N ILE A 271 -4.42 -8.66 6.38
CA ILE A 271 -4.02 -9.46 5.24
C ILE A 271 -4.71 -8.91 4.00
N LEU A 272 -3.94 -8.35 3.08
CA LEU A 272 -4.46 -7.80 1.83
C LEU A 272 -5.02 -8.93 0.95
N ARG A 273 -6.28 -8.80 0.50
CA ARG A 273 -6.95 -9.77 -0.39
C ARG A 273 -7.21 -9.23 -1.79
N SER A 274 -7.62 -7.97 -1.91
CA SER A 274 -7.79 -7.35 -3.24
C SER A 274 -7.56 -5.84 -3.23
N ILE A 275 -7.23 -5.31 -4.41
CA ILE A 275 -7.17 -3.87 -4.70
C ILE A 275 -7.99 -3.59 -5.95
N THR A 276 -8.94 -2.67 -5.85
CA THR A 276 -9.74 -2.19 -6.96
C THR A 276 -9.44 -0.71 -7.20
N LEU A 277 -8.92 -0.39 -8.38
CA LEU A 277 -8.73 0.99 -8.83
C LEU A 277 -10.09 1.66 -9.08
N LEU A 278 -10.37 2.76 -8.37
CA LEU A 278 -11.63 3.51 -8.51
C LEU A 278 -11.45 4.79 -9.33
N ASP A 279 -10.34 5.49 -9.11
CA ASP A 279 -9.99 6.71 -9.81
C ASP A 279 -8.45 6.89 -9.82
N ARG A 280 -7.93 7.31 -10.97
CA ARG A 280 -6.52 7.57 -11.26
C ARG A 280 -6.25 9.03 -11.67
N HIS A 281 -7.29 9.85 -11.77
CA HIS A 281 -7.22 11.19 -12.34
C HIS A 281 -6.13 12.03 -11.66
N PHE A 282 -6.15 12.09 -10.32
CA PHE A 282 -5.15 12.84 -9.54
C PHE A 282 -3.71 12.33 -9.74
N SER A 283 -3.52 11.01 -9.84
CA SER A 283 -2.19 10.44 -10.04
C SER A 283 -1.65 10.71 -11.44
N GLU A 284 -2.53 10.70 -12.46
CA GLU A 284 -2.20 11.05 -13.84
C GLU A 284 -1.88 12.54 -14.01
N GLU A 285 -2.66 13.43 -13.38
CA GLU A 285 -2.38 14.86 -13.37
C GLU A 285 -1.03 15.17 -12.72
N CYS A 286 -0.75 14.59 -11.55
CA CYS A 286 0.55 14.76 -10.90
C CYS A 286 1.71 14.25 -11.76
N ARG A 287 1.57 13.07 -12.39
CA ARG A 287 2.59 12.53 -13.30
C ARG A 287 2.82 13.42 -14.51
N THR A 288 1.75 13.95 -15.10
CA THR A 288 1.82 14.85 -16.25
C THR A 288 2.48 16.17 -15.87
N ALA A 289 2.11 16.76 -14.73
CA ALA A 289 2.75 17.97 -14.21
C ALA A 289 4.24 17.74 -13.92
N MET A 290 4.61 16.60 -13.34
CA MET A 290 6.02 16.25 -13.06
C MET A 290 6.83 15.99 -14.32
N SER A 291 6.23 15.45 -15.39
CA SER A 291 6.93 15.24 -16.66
C SER A 291 7.15 16.54 -17.43
N MET A 292 6.25 17.51 -17.27
CA MET A 292 6.33 18.85 -17.85
C MET A 292 7.18 19.83 -17.02
N ALA A 293 7.44 19.54 -15.75
CA ALA A 293 8.27 20.38 -14.90
C ALA A 293 9.70 20.45 -15.46
N PRO A 294 10.32 21.65 -15.56
CA PRO A 294 11.67 21.79 -16.08
C PRO A 294 12.61 20.99 -15.18
N ARG A 295 13.26 19.96 -15.76
CA ARG A 295 14.33 19.24 -15.08
C ARG A 295 15.36 20.26 -14.65
N ARG A 296 15.53 20.46 -13.34
CA ARG A 296 16.70 21.17 -12.81
C ARG A 296 17.91 20.33 -13.17
N ASN A 297 18.49 20.59 -14.33
CA ASN A 297 19.85 20.18 -14.62
C ASN A 297 20.70 20.81 -13.52
N VAL A 298 21.12 20.00 -12.55
CA VAL A 298 22.15 20.42 -11.61
C VAL A 298 23.39 20.60 -12.46
N LEU A 299 23.68 21.86 -12.82
CA LEU A 299 24.92 22.25 -13.47
C LEU A 299 26.05 21.81 -12.53
N LYS A 300 26.73 20.71 -12.86
CA LYS A 300 27.98 20.34 -12.19
C LYS A 300 28.95 21.48 -12.47
N ARG A 301 29.33 22.22 -11.43
CA ARG A 301 30.40 23.23 -11.52
C ARG A 301 31.69 22.47 -11.85
N LYS A 302 32.29 22.75 -13.01
CA LYS A 302 33.65 22.31 -13.29
C LYS A 302 34.59 23.11 -12.40
N VAL A 303 35.33 22.43 -11.52
CA VAL A 303 36.45 23.01 -10.78
C VAL A 303 37.71 22.72 -11.61
N GLY A 304 38.44 23.77 -11.99
CA GLY A 304 39.52 23.69 -12.99
C GLY A 304 40.69 22.75 -12.64
N HIS A 305 40.83 22.34 -11.38
CA HIS A 305 41.93 21.48 -10.93
C HIS A 305 41.76 19.99 -11.28
N ASP A 306 40.54 19.54 -11.56
CA ASP A 306 40.31 18.15 -11.98
C ASP A 306 40.80 17.90 -13.42
N GLU A 307 40.75 18.91 -14.29
CA GLU A 307 41.23 18.77 -15.67
C GLU A 307 42.76 18.67 -15.73
N GLU A 308 43.50 19.37 -14.86
CA GLU A 308 44.96 19.33 -14.83
C GLU A 308 45.50 17.95 -14.39
N GLN A 309 44.93 17.36 -13.33
CA GLN A 309 45.32 16.01 -12.88
C GLN A 309 44.94 14.92 -13.89
N THR A 310 43.78 15.06 -14.55
CA THR A 310 43.31 14.07 -15.53
C THR A 310 44.11 14.15 -16.83
N GLN A 311 44.56 15.35 -17.22
CA GLN A 311 45.39 15.56 -18.40
C GLN A 311 46.83 15.10 -18.17
N GLU A 312 47.43 15.41 -17.01
CA GLU A 312 48.75 14.91 -16.63
C GLU A 312 48.80 13.38 -16.53
N ALA A 313 47.75 12.75 -15.99
CA ALA A 313 47.65 11.30 -15.95
C ALA A 313 47.56 10.70 -17.37
N ARG A 314 46.77 11.31 -18.26
CA ARG A 314 46.65 10.87 -19.67
C ARG A 314 47.96 11.04 -20.45
N ASP A 315 48.70 12.11 -20.21
CA ASP A 315 49.99 12.35 -20.88
C ASP A 315 51.11 11.45 -20.34
N ARG A 316 51.07 11.07 -19.05
CA ARG A 316 51.93 10.01 -18.50
C ARG A 316 51.67 8.65 -19.15
N PHE A 317 50.40 8.29 -19.35
CA PHE A 317 50.06 7.02 -20.00
C PHE A 317 50.49 6.97 -21.47
N LYS A 318 50.39 8.09 -22.21
CA LYS A 318 50.88 8.17 -23.60
C LYS A 318 52.39 8.02 -23.73
N ARG A 319 53.18 8.46 -22.74
CA ARG A 319 54.65 8.32 -22.75
C ARG A 319 55.14 6.92 -22.41
N MET A 320 54.31 6.05 -21.84
CA MET A 320 54.68 4.66 -21.51
C MET A 320 54.50 3.68 -22.67
N THR A 321 54.00 4.11 -23.83
CA THR A 321 53.70 3.22 -24.97
C THR A 321 54.63 3.48 -26.16
N ILE A 322 55.95 3.50 -25.95
CA ILE A 322 56.95 3.44 -27.04
C ILE A 322 58.15 2.62 -26.54
N ASP A 323 58.12 1.32 -26.80
CA ASP A 323 59.23 0.51 -27.37
C ASP A 323 58.97 -0.97 -27.12
N SER A 324 58.30 -1.61 -28.06
CA SER A 324 58.51 -3.03 -28.36
C SER A 324 57.77 -3.34 -29.66
N THR A 325 58.48 -3.19 -30.77
CA THR A 325 58.61 -4.17 -31.87
C THR A 325 58.96 -3.44 -33.16
N ASN A 326 60.25 -3.53 -33.52
CA ASN A 326 60.70 -3.79 -34.88
C ASN A 326 62.19 -4.14 -34.78
N ASP A 327 62.50 -5.43 -34.85
CA ASP A 327 63.18 -5.94 -36.04
C ASP A 327 63.29 -7.47 -35.98
N VAL A 328 62.84 -8.08 -37.06
CA VAL A 328 62.84 -9.50 -37.42
C VAL A 328 63.99 -9.71 -38.41
N PRO A 329 64.64 -10.88 -38.42
CA PRO A 329 64.39 -11.80 -39.55
C PRO A 329 63.79 -13.15 -39.15
#